data_AF-A0A814CBA1-F1
#
_entry.id   AF-A0A814CBA1-F1
#
_cell.length_a   1.000
_cell.length_b   1.000
_cell.length_c   1.000
_cell.angle_alpha   90.00
_cell.angle_beta   90.00
_cell.angle_gamma   90.00
#
_symmetry.space_group_name_H-M   'P 1'
#
loop_
_entity.id
_entity.type
_entity.pdbx_description
1 polymer ?
#
loop_
_entity_poly.entity_id
_entity_poly.type
_entity_poly.pdbx_seq_one_letter_code
_entity_poly.pdbx_strand_id
1 'polypeptide(L)'
;MQIFVRGAAELIPLDLEKEDSVQDIREYIAEEYDVDMDELVLSYNGTPMNDEQTVEQLGFVSGATLDATVKLFGGKVHGSLARAEDMDVTFINRSRHVGQSYISSVFTTLWAFFTVIPFVYRIRPKLILINGPGTCIPIVIASLLLSILFLIRRPKIVFVESICRVQSLSLTGKILQYLPVNILVQWPQLTERYPKTQYIGRLV
;
A
#
# COMPACT_ATOMS: atom_id res chain seq x y z
N MET A 1 29.98 18.22 -3.33
CA MET A 1 29.43 17.76 -4.62
C MET A 1 27.93 17.67 -4.49
N GLN A 2 27.18 18.01 -5.53
CA GLN A 2 25.72 17.92 -5.48
C GLN A 2 25.25 16.53 -5.90
N ILE A 3 24.42 15.91 -5.07
CA ILE A 3 23.70 14.67 -5.34
C ILE A 3 22.19 14.91 -5.19
N PHE A 4 21.38 13.91 -5.53
CA PHE A 4 19.93 13.93 -5.35
C PHE A 4 19.49 12.78 -4.45
N VAL A 5 18.55 13.04 -3.55
CA VAL A 5 17.89 12.02 -2.74
C VAL A 5 16.48 11.85 -3.28
N ARG A 6 16.14 10.63 -3.70
CA ARG A 6 14.79 10.24 -4.13
C ARG A 6 14.04 9.66 -2.93
N GLY A 7 13.04 10.40 -2.47
CA GLY A 7 12.04 9.90 -1.52
C GLY A 7 10.79 9.37 -2.23
N ALA A 8 9.73 9.13 -1.46
CA ALA A 8 8.45 8.63 -1.99
C ALA A 8 7.70 9.64 -2.88
N ALA A 9 7.93 10.94 -2.68
CA ALA A 9 7.17 12.00 -3.36
C ALA A 9 8.05 12.97 -4.19
N GLU A 10 9.30 13.22 -3.77
CA GLU A 10 10.14 14.28 -4.36
C GLU A 10 11.62 13.89 -4.47
N LEU A 11 12.34 14.60 -5.34
CA LEU A 11 13.80 14.55 -5.51
C LEU A 11 14.40 15.79 -4.86
N ILE A 12 15.21 15.60 -3.80
CA ILE A 12 15.83 16.71 -3.07
C ILE A 12 17.32 16.79 -3.42
N PRO A 13 17.84 17.97 -3.80
CA PRO A 13 19.28 18.17 -3.96
C PRO A 13 19.96 18.22 -2.58
N LEU A 14 21.10 17.53 -2.46
CA LEU A 14 21.93 17.54 -1.26
C LEU A 14 23.38 17.83 -1.65
N ASP A 15 24.00 18.80 -0.98
CA ASP A 15 25.40 19.14 -1.16
C ASP A 15 26.24 18.42 -0.10
N LEU A 16 27.15 17.55 -0.56
CA LEU A 16 27.97 16.70 0.31
C LEU A 16 29.46 16.99 0.16
N GLU A 17 30.19 16.96 1.27
CA GLU A 17 31.65 16.91 1.29
C GLU A 17 32.14 15.47 1.06
N LYS A 18 33.43 15.29 0.80
CA LYS A 18 33.97 13.94 0.49
C LYS A 18 34.07 13.08 1.74
N GLU A 19 34.21 13.75 2.87
CA GLU A 19 34.42 13.24 4.20
C GLU A 19 33.10 12.86 4.89
N ASP A 20 31.96 13.35 4.37
CA ASP A 20 30.63 13.01 4.88
C ASP A 20 30.41 11.50 4.86
N SER A 21 29.94 10.97 5.97
CA SER A 21 29.59 9.56 6.11
C SER A 21 28.13 9.30 5.70
N VAL A 22 27.81 8.04 5.43
CA VAL A 22 26.42 7.61 5.23
C VAL A 22 25.58 7.83 6.50
N GLN A 23 26.20 7.87 7.68
CA GLN A 23 25.51 8.25 8.90
C GLN A 23 25.08 9.72 8.87
N ASP A 24 25.98 10.64 8.53
CA ASP A 24 25.67 12.08 8.47
C ASP A 24 24.56 12.39 7.46
N ILE A 25 24.62 11.75 6.28
CA ILE A 25 23.59 11.87 5.24
C ILE A 25 22.23 11.37 5.77
N ARG A 26 22.24 10.29 6.55
CA ARG A 26 21.01 9.69 7.10
C ARG A 26 20.44 10.52 8.23
N GLU A 27 21.28 11.10 9.07
CA GLU A 27 20.89 12.08 10.11
C GLU A 27 20.18 13.26 9.46
N TYR A 28 20.79 13.86 8.44
CA TYR A 28 20.18 14.99 7.72
C TYR A 28 18.81 14.64 7.12
N ILE A 29 18.70 13.51 6.42
CA ILE A 29 17.42 13.08 5.82
C ILE A 29 16.40 12.71 6.91
N ALA A 30 16.83 12.08 8.00
CA ALA A 30 15.96 11.74 9.12
C ALA A 30 15.35 12.99 9.76
N GLU A 31 16.15 14.03 9.98
CA GLU A 31 15.67 15.31 10.53
C GLU A 31 14.76 16.05 9.55
N GLU A 32 15.17 16.19 8.29
CA GLU A 32 14.41 16.95 7.28
C GLU A 32 13.01 16.37 7.03
N TYR A 33 12.88 15.04 7.10
CA TYR A 33 11.62 14.34 6.85
C TYR A 33 10.89 13.86 8.10
N ASP A 34 11.40 14.20 9.29
CA ASP A 34 10.91 13.68 10.58
C ASP A 34 10.75 12.15 10.54
N VAL A 35 11.82 11.43 10.16
CA VAL A 35 11.92 9.97 10.07
C VAL A 35 12.85 9.43 11.16
N ASP A 36 12.52 8.27 11.74
CA ASP A 36 13.42 7.61 12.69
C ASP A 36 14.63 7.05 11.93
N MET A 37 15.84 7.39 12.38
CA MET A 37 17.09 6.97 11.75
C MET A 37 17.18 5.44 11.64
N ASP A 38 16.66 4.69 12.62
CA ASP A 38 16.68 3.23 12.63
C ASP A 38 15.76 2.64 11.54
N GLU A 39 14.76 3.39 11.10
CA GLU A 39 13.83 3.00 10.05
C GLU A 39 14.33 3.40 8.65
N LEU A 40 15.23 4.37 8.54
CA LEU A 40 15.72 4.89 7.28
C LEU A 40 16.80 3.99 6.66
N VAL A 41 16.64 3.67 5.38
CA VAL A 41 17.61 2.90 4.57
C VAL A 41 17.96 3.70 3.34
N LEU A 42 19.24 4.03 3.21
CA LEU A 42 19.81 4.67 2.03
C LEU A 42 20.41 3.61 1.11
N SER A 43 20.09 3.71 -0.18
CA SER A 43 20.64 2.82 -1.20
C SER A 43 21.14 3.59 -2.42
N TYR A 44 22.20 3.09 -3.03
CA TYR A 44 22.76 3.62 -4.27
C TYR A 44 22.85 2.51 -5.30
N ASN A 45 22.28 2.74 -6.50
CA ASN A 45 22.16 1.71 -7.56
C ASN A 45 21.54 0.39 -7.05
N GLY A 46 20.54 0.49 -6.17
CA GLY A 46 19.87 -0.67 -5.58
C GLY A 46 20.65 -1.42 -4.50
N THR A 47 21.83 -0.92 -4.10
CA THR A 47 22.64 -1.51 -3.02
C THR A 47 22.51 -0.68 -1.75
N PRO A 48 22.04 -1.26 -0.63
CA PRO A 48 22.02 -0.58 0.66
C PRO A 48 23.44 -0.20 1.10
N MET A 49 23.58 1.00 1.64
CA MET A 49 24.87 1.54 2.07
C MET A 49 25.09 1.33 3.58
N ASN A 50 26.36 1.21 3.99
CA ASN A 50 26.74 1.10 5.40
C ASN A 50 27.15 2.48 5.94
N ASP A 51 26.69 2.78 7.14
CA ASP A 51 26.94 3.97 7.97
C ASP A 51 28.40 4.42 7.98
N GLU A 52 29.32 3.46 8.04
CA GLU A 52 30.76 3.71 8.16
C GLU A 52 31.42 4.17 6.85
N GLN A 53 30.73 4.05 5.72
CA GLN A 53 31.27 4.42 4.41
C GLN A 53 31.18 5.93 4.20
N THR A 54 32.23 6.51 3.63
CA THR A 54 32.23 7.93 3.22
C THR A 54 31.79 8.10 1.77
N VAL A 55 31.38 9.32 1.42
CA VAL A 55 31.07 9.71 0.04
C VAL A 55 32.22 9.39 -0.93
N GLU A 56 33.47 9.60 -0.51
CA GLU A 56 34.64 9.26 -1.32
C GLU A 56 34.75 7.74 -1.57
N GLN A 57 34.49 6.92 -0.56
CA GLN A 57 34.54 5.45 -0.68
C GLN A 57 33.42 4.89 -1.54
N LEU A 58 32.26 5.55 -1.56
CA LEU A 58 31.10 5.17 -2.37
C LEU A 58 31.22 5.59 -3.84
N GLY A 59 32.18 6.47 -4.16
CA GLY A 59 32.46 6.89 -5.53
C GLY A 59 31.30 7.62 -6.18
N PHE A 60 30.55 8.42 -5.43
CA PHE A 60 29.45 9.20 -5.99
C PHE A 60 29.97 10.14 -7.08
N VAL A 61 29.21 10.20 -8.18
CA VAL A 61 29.40 11.20 -9.23
C VAL A 61 28.49 12.38 -8.96
N SER A 62 28.86 13.56 -9.43
CA SER A 62 27.96 14.72 -9.35
C SER A 62 26.66 14.39 -10.09
N GLY A 63 25.52 14.64 -9.44
CA GLY A 63 24.20 14.27 -9.93
C GLY A 63 23.78 12.82 -9.66
N ALA A 64 24.56 12.06 -8.87
CA ALA A 64 24.13 10.74 -8.39
C ALA A 64 22.79 10.84 -7.66
N THR A 65 21.95 9.80 -7.78
CA THR A 65 20.68 9.71 -7.05
C THR A 65 20.75 8.59 -6.01
N LEU A 66 20.49 8.94 -4.76
CA LEU A 66 20.30 8.02 -3.64
C LEU A 66 18.82 7.73 -3.47
N ASP A 67 18.45 6.47 -3.30
CA ASP A 67 17.09 6.09 -2.94
C ASP A 67 17.00 6.02 -1.40
N ALA A 68 16.17 6.89 -0.82
CA ALA A 68 15.87 6.91 0.61
C ALA A 68 14.53 6.22 0.86
N THR A 69 14.57 5.10 1.58
CA THR A 69 13.39 4.27 1.85
C THR A 69 13.25 4.01 3.34
N VAL A 70 12.01 3.87 3.81
CA VAL A 70 11.73 3.49 5.20
C VAL A 70 11.49 1.99 5.25
N LYS A 71 12.06 1.30 6.24
CA LYS A 71 11.82 -0.12 6.49
C LYS A 71 10.32 -0.37 6.62
N LEU A 72 9.76 -1.12 5.67
CA LEU A 72 8.38 -1.58 5.76
C LEU A 72 8.34 -2.71 6.80
N PHE A 73 7.85 -2.41 8.01
CA PHE A 73 7.65 -3.45 9.01
C PHE A 73 6.61 -4.47 8.53
N GLY A 74 7.11 -5.64 8.13
CA GLY A 74 6.31 -6.83 7.88
C GLY A 74 5.85 -7.46 9.19
N GLY A 75 4.72 -6.99 9.72
CA GLY A 75 4.16 -7.47 10.98
C GLY A 75 3.16 -6.46 11.52
N LYS A 76 2.12 -6.92 12.23
CA LYS A 76 0.97 -6.12 12.74
C LYS A 76 1.29 -4.62 12.90
N VAL A 77 0.94 -3.85 11.86
CA VAL A 77 0.58 -2.42 11.76
C VAL A 77 0.52 -1.62 13.08
N HIS A 78 1.63 -1.49 13.81
CA HIS A 78 1.71 -0.67 15.03
C HIS A 78 2.82 0.40 14.97
N GLY A 79 3.87 0.24 14.16
CA GLY A 79 4.99 1.19 14.08
C GLY A 79 4.87 2.20 12.94
N SER A 80 4.92 1.71 11.69
CA SER A 80 4.99 2.56 10.49
C SER A 80 3.74 3.40 10.17
N LEU A 81 2.62 3.16 10.86
CA LEU A 81 1.37 3.91 10.68
C LEU A 81 1.18 5.03 11.70
N ALA A 82 2.05 5.11 12.72
CA ALA A 82 2.00 6.16 13.73
C ALA A 82 2.36 7.55 13.18
N ARG A 83 2.99 7.62 11.99
CA ARG A 83 3.38 8.86 11.30
C ARG A 83 2.26 9.53 10.50
N ALA A 84 1.13 8.87 10.28
CA ALA A 84 0.00 9.49 9.61
C ALA A 84 -0.88 10.18 10.67
N GLU A 85 -0.67 11.49 10.87
CA GLU A 85 -1.39 12.30 11.87
C GLU A 85 -2.94 12.20 11.72
N ASP A 86 -3.44 11.85 10.52
CA ASP A 86 -4.86 11.70 10.19
C ASP A 86 -5.32 10.24 9.98
N MET A 87 -4.69 9.26 10.63
CA MET A 87 -5.05 7.84 10.44
C MET A 87 -6.01 7.29 11.51
N ASP A 88 -7.26 7.01 11.11
CA ASP A 88 -8.23 6.25 11.93
C ASP A 88 -8.11 4.74 11.63
N VAL A 89 -7.74 3.94 12.63
CA VAL A 89 -7.61 2.48 12.52
C VAL A 89 -8.82 1.80 13.14
N THR A 90 -9.60 1.10 12.30
CA THR A 90 -10.77 0.33 12.73
C THR A 90 -10.56 -1.17 12.49
N PHE A 91 -10.92 -1.98 13.48
CA PHE A 91 -10.92 -3.43 13.38
C PHE A 91 -12.29 -3.96 12.95
N ILE A 92 -12.29 -4.85 11.94
CA ILE A 92 -13.50 -5.49 11.41
C ILE A 92 -13.37 -7.00 11.46
N ASN A 93 -14.52 -7.69 11.52
CA ASN A 93 -14.55 -9.15 11.51
C ASN A 93 -14.10 -9.70 10.15
N ARG A 94 -13.34 -10.81 10.18
CA ARG A 94 -12.97 -11.50 8.94
C ARG A 94 -14.19 -12.21 8.35
N SER A 95 -14.33 -12.14 7.03
CA SER A 95 -15.39 -12.89 6.34
C SER A 95 -15.17 -14.39 6.32
N ARG A 96 -13.91 -14.84 6.39
CA ARG A 96 -13.57 -16.26 6.39
C ARG A 96 -12.26 -16.52 7.14
N HIS A 97 -12.25 -17.58 7.95
CA HIS A 97 -11.05 -18.10 8.59
C HIS A 97 -10.32 -19.12 7.69
N VAL A 98 -9.00 -19.26 7.89
CA VAL A 98 -8.20 -20.26 7.17
C VAL A 98 -8.74 -21.65 7.50
N GLY A 99 -8.96 -22.47 6.47
CA GLY A 99 -9.54 -23.82 6.64
C GLY A 99 -11.05 -23.89 6.85
N GLN A 100 -11.76 -22.76 6.99
CA GLN A 100 -13.22 -22.75 7.11
C GLN A 100 -13.89 -23.23 5.82
N SER A 101 -14.98 -23.99 5.91
CA SER A 101 -15.77 -24.40 4.75
C SER A 101 -16.36 -23.20 3.98
N TYR A 102 -16.55 -23.34 2.67
CA TYR A 102 -17.21 -22.31 1.85
C TYR A 102 -18.64 -22.02 2.33
N ILE A 103 -19.38 -23.04 2.78
CA ILE A 103 -20.77 -22.87 3.23
C ILE A 103 -20.79 -22.08 4.54
N SER A 104 -20.00 -22.49 5.54
CA SER A 104 -19.95 -21.76 6.80
C SER A 104 -19.39 -20.35 6.63
N SER A 105 -18.54 -20.13 5.61
CA SER A 105 -18.00 -18.80 5.30
C SER A 105 -19.07 -17.80 4.85
N VAL A 106 -20.22 -18.25 4.33
CA VAL A 106 -21.33 -17.36 3.99
C VAL A 106 -21.86 -16.68 5.26
N PHE A 107 -22.07 -17.42 6.34
CA PHE A 107 -22.56 -16.88 7.60
C PHE A 107 -21.58 -15.90 8.24
N THR A 108 -20.28 -16.21 8.27
CA THR A 108 -19.27 -15.28 8.78
C THR A 108 -19.11 -14.05 7.88
N THR A 109 -19.33 -14.18 6.57
CA THR A 109 -19.36 -13.03 5.65
C THR A 109 -20.57 -12.13 5.91
N LEU A 110 -21.76 -12.71 6.15
CA LEU A 110 -22.97 -11.96 6.51
C LEU A 110 -22.80 -11.25 7.86
N TRP A 111 -22.22 -11.92 8.85
CA TRP A 111 -21.89 -11.30 10.13
C TRP A 111 -20.94 -10.11 9.94
N ALA A 112 -19.85 -10.30 9.19
CA ALA A 112 -18.93 -9.21 8.85
C ALA A 112 -19.65 -8.05 8.14
N PHE A 113 -20.59 -8.33 7.24
CA PHE A 113 -21.40 -7.33 6.56
C PHE A 113 -22.20 -6.43 7.51
N PHE A 114 -22.96 -7.00 8.44
CA PHE A 114 -23.69 -6.17 9.40
C PHE A 114 -22.76 -5.37 10.31
N THR A 115 -21.59 -5.92 10.65
CA THR A 115 -20.63 -5.19 11.49
C THR A 115 -20.02 -3.99 10.78
N VAL A 116 -19.86 -4.00 9.44
CA VAL A 116 -19.22 -2.89 8.69
C VAL A 116 -20.16 -1.74 8.34
N ILE A 117 -21.48 -1.95 8.31
CA ILE A 117 -22.49 -0.92 7.98
C ILE A 117 -22.32 0.38 8.82
N PRO A 118 -22.29 0.34 10.17
CA PRO A 118 -22.17 1.56 10.96
C PRO A 118 -20.85 2.31 10.69
N PHE A 119 -19.76 1.58 10.46
CA PHE A 119 -18.46 2.19 10.12
C PHE A 119 -18.50 2.90 8.77
N VAL A 120 -19.03 2.25 7.73
CA VAL A 120 -19.14 2.86 6.40
C VAL A 120 -20.05 4.10 6.45
N TYR A 121 -21.15 4.04 7.20
CA TYR A 121 -22.05 5.19 7.38
C TYR A 121 -21.39 6.35 8.13
N ARG A 122 -20.54 6.07 9.13
CA ARG A 122 -19.78 7.08 9.88
C ARG A 122 -18.67 7.70 9.02
N ILE A 123 -17.85 6.86 8.39
CA ILE A 123 -16.65 7.27 7.63
C ILE A 123 -17.03 7.96 6.32
N ARG A 124 -18.12 7.53 5.67
CA ARG A 124 -18.58 8.03 4.36
C ARG A 124 -17.44 8.14 3.33
N PRO A 125 -16.77 7.02 3.01
CA PRO A 125 -15.57 7.04 2.20
C PRO A 125 -15.86 7.61 0.80
N LYS A 126 -14.95 8.45 0.30
CA LYS A 126 -14.96 8.89 -1.11
C LYS A 126 -14.26 7.89 -2.03
N LEU A 127 -13.27 7.19 -1.49
CA LEU A 127 -12.48 6.15 -2.16
C LEU A 127 -12.38 4.93 -1.25
N ILE A 128 -12.58 3.76 -1.83
CA ILE A 128 -12.32 2.47 -1.19
C ILE A 128 -11.24 1.79 -2.01
N LEU A 129 -10.02 1.77 -1.49
CA LEU A 129 -8.89 1.05 -2.05
C LEU A 129 -8.74 -0.27 -1.29
N ILE A 130 -8.83 -1.39 -2.00
CA ILE A 130 -8.77 -2.72 -1.41
C ILE A 130 -7.85 -3.63 -2.21
N ASN A 131 -7.09 -4.44 -1.51
CA ASN A 131 -6.44 -5.63 -2.06
C ASN A 131 -6.78 -6.83 -1.18
N GLY A 132 -6.71 -8.04 -1.73
CA GLY A 132 -6.76 -9.24 -0.88
C GLY A 132 -8.13 -9.53 -0.23
N PRO A 133 -8.17 -10.26 0.91
CA PRO A 133 -9.06 -11.40 1.21
C PRO A 133 -10.57 -11.11 1.21
N GLY A 134 -11.38 -12.17 1.35
CA GLY A 134 -12.85 -12.10 1.27
C GLY A 134 -13.53 -11.03 2.15
N THR A 135 -12.85 -10.53 3.18
CA THR A 135 -13.30 -9.42 4.05
C THR A 135 -13.59 -8.11 3.29
N CYS A 136 -12.96 -7.89 2.14
CA CYS A 136 -13.25 -6.71 1.32
C CYS A 136 -14.66 -6.73 0.71
N ILE A 137 -15.24 -7.92 0.51
CA ILE A 137 -16.58 -8.07 -0.10
C ILE A 137 -17.66 -7.38 0.75
N PRO A 138 -17.80 -7.66 2.06
CA PRO A 138 -18.76 -6.97 2.91
C PRO A 138 -18.65 -5.44 2.86
N ILE A 139 -17.43 -4.89 2.86
CA ILE A 139 -17.20 -3.43 2.85
C ILE A 139 -17.75 -2.83 1.56
N VAL A 140 -17.43 -3.44 0.42
CA VAL A 140 -17.88 -2.99 -0.90
C VAL A 140 -19.41 -3.07 -0.99
N ILE A 141 -20.01 -4.21 -0.60
CA ILE A 141 -21.46 -4.38 -0.66
C ILE A 141 -22.16 -3.38 0.26
N ALA A 142 -21.67 -3.19 1.50
CA ALA A 142 -22.26 -2.23 2.44
C ALA A 142 -22.19 -0.80 1.90
N SER A 143 -21.06 -0.42 1.31
CA SER A 143 -20.88 0.92 0.73
C SER A 143 -21.78 1.15 -0.48
N LEU A 144 -21.91 0.15 -1.35
CA LEU A 144 -22.83 0.24 -2.49
C LEU A 144 -24.28 0.29 -2.02
N LEU A 145 -24.68 -0.56 -1.07
CA LEU A 145 -26.03 -0.56 -0.51
C LEU A 145 -26.40 0.79 0.11
N LEU A 146 -25.55 1.32 0.99
CA LEU A 146 -25.80 2.62 1.63
C LEU A 146 -25.84 3.76 0.60
N SER A 147 -25.07 3.67 -0.49
CA SER A 147 -25.12 4.65 -1.57
C SER A 147 -26.41 4.57 -2.41
N ILE A 148 -26.92 3.35 -2.65
CA ILE A 148 -28.19 3.12 -3.36
C ILE A 148 -29.38 3.60 -2.50
N LEU A 149 -29.29 3.47 -1.18
CA LEU A 149 -30.28 3.98 -0.23
C LEU A 149 -30.17 5.51 -0.01
N PHE A 150 -29.33 6.21 -0.77
CA PHE A 150 -29.09 7.65 -0.66
C PHE A 150 -28.57 8.12 0.72
N LEU A 151 -28.05 7.20 1.55
CA LEU A 151 -27.53 7.50 2.89
C LEU A 151 -26.09 8.05 2.86
N ILE A 152 -25.32 7.68 1.84
CA ILE A 152 -23.96 8.18 1.58
C ILE A 152 -23.77 8.49 0.09
N ARG A 153 -22.75 9.28 -0.25
CA ARG A 153 -22.32 9.41 -1.64
C ARG A 153 -21.66 8.12 -2.11
N ARG A 154 -21.83 7.81 -3.40
CA ARG A 154 -21.22 6.63 -4.03
C ARG A 154 -19.69 6.76 -4.01
N PRO A 155 -18.95 5.85 -3.34
CA PRO A 155 -17.50 5.87 -3.36
C PRO A 155 -16.96 5.42 -4.72
N LYS A 156 -15.77 5.92 -5.09
CA LYS A 156 -14.93 5.26 -6.09
C LYS A 156 -14.35 4.01 -5.45
N ILE A 157 -14.47 2.86 -6.10
CA ILE A 157 -13.97 1.59 -5.56
C ILE A 157 -12.90 1.06 -6.50
N VAL A 158 -11.73 0.77 -5.95
CA VAL A 158 -10.56 0.25 -6.66
C VAL A 158 -10.11 -1.02 -5.96
N PHE A 159 -10.13 -2.13 -6.69
CA PHE A 159 -9.58 -3.40 -6.25
C PHE A 159 -8.28 -3.68 -6.97
N VAL A 160 -7.18 -3.80 -6.22
CA VAL A 160 -5.87 -4.18 -6.75
C VAL A 160 -5.69 -5.67 -6.50
N GLU A 161 -5.61 -6.46 -7.56
CA GLU A 161 -5.38 -7.89 -7.45
C GLU A 161 -3.95 -8.17 -7.00
N SER A 162 -3.78 -9.25 -6.23
CA SER A 162 -2.49 -9.68 -5.72
C SER A 162 -1.51 -10.00 -6.85
N ILE A 163 -0.25 -9.58 -6.69
CA ILE A 163 0.85 -9.93 -7.61
C ILE A 163 1.02 -11.46 -7.76
N CYS A 164 0.62 -12.25 -6.76
CA CYS A 164 0.70 -13.71 -6.82
C CYS A 164 -0.32 -14.35 -7.77
N ARG A 165 -1.33 -13.58 -8.25
CA ARG A 165 -2.36 -14.07 -9.16
C ARG A 165 -1.93 -13.88 -10.61
N VAL A 166 -1.14 -14.82 -11.13
CA VAL A 166 -0.62 -14.76 -12.50
C VAL A 166 -1.64 -15.27 -13.53
N GLN A 167 -2.33 -16.37 -13.22
CA GLN A 167 -3.15 -17.12 -14.21
C GLN A 167 -4.65 -16.90 -14.09
N SER A 168 -5.14 -16.54 -12.90
CA SER A 168 -6.56 -16.30 -12.66
C SER A 168 -6.78 -15.32 -11.50
N LEU A 169 -7.89 -14.59 -11.54
CA LEU A 169 -8.31 -13.75 -10.42
C LEU A 169 -8.54 -14.56 -9.15
N SER A 170 -8.33 -13.92 -8.00
CA SER A 170 -8.74 -14.45 -6.70
C SER A 170 -10.26 -14.68 -6.65
N LEU A 171 -10.75 -15.46 -5.69
CA LEU A 171 -12.20 -15.62 -5.50
C LEU A 171 -12.87 -14.25 -5.24
N THR A 172 -12.23 -13.38 -4.47
CA THR A 172 -12.65 -11.99 -4.26
C THR A 172 -12.75 -11.24 -5.59
N GLY A 173 -11.69 -11.23 -6.40
CA GLY A 173 -11.68 -10.58 -7.71
C GLY A 173 -12.76 -11.12 -8.65
N LYS A 174 -12.99 -12.44 -8.63
CA LYS A 174 -14.06 -13.10 -9.38
C LYS A 174 -15.47 -12.71 -8.93
N ILE A 175 -15.66 -12.34 -7.67
CA ILE A 175 -16.95 -11.82 -7.17
C ILE A 175 -17.08 -10.34 -7.53
N LEU A 176 -16.02 -9.55 -7.30
CA LEU A 176 -16.03 -8.09 -7.50
C LEU A 176 -16.23 -7.69 -8.96
N GLN A 177 -15.87 -8.52 -9.95
CA GLN A 177 -16.09 -8.22 -11.38
C GLN A 177 -17.57 -8.04 -11.76
N TYR A 178 -18.50 -8.49 -10.92
CA TYR A 178 -19.93 -8.32 -11.13
C TYR A 178 -20.47 -7.04 -10.47
N LEU A 179 -19.65 -6.33 -9.71
CA LEU A 179 -19.97 -5.07 -9.06
C LEU A 179 -19.31 -3.91 -9.80
N PRO A 180 -19.76 -2.66 -9.61
CA PRO A 180 -19.15 -1.51 -10.25
C PRO A 180 -17.85 -1.08 -9.55
N VAL A 181 -16.83 -1.92 -9.67
CA VAL A 181 -15.50 -1.77 -9.07
C VAL A 181 -14.46 -1.71 -10.18
N ASN A 182 -13.48 -0.82 -10.06
CA ASN A 182 -12.32 -0.78 -10.96
C ASN A 182 -11.34 -1.87 -10.51
N ILE A 183 -11.15 -2.90 -11.34
CA ILE A 183 -10.27 -4.01 -11.01
C ILE A 183 -8.94 -3.83 -11.71
N LEU A 184 -7.89 -3.61 -10.95
CA LEU A 184 -6.53 -3.43 -11.44
C LEU A 184 -5.75 -4.74 -11.29
N VAL A 185 -5.09 -5.17 -12.36
CA VAL A 185 -4.30 -6.41 -12.40
C VAL A 185 -2.86 -6.11 -12.79
N GLN A 186 -1.96 -6.95 -12.30
CA GLN A 186 -0.51 -6.79 -12.50
C GLN A 186 0.07 -7.72 -13.57
N TRP A 187 -0.79 -8.50 -14.24
CA TRP A 187 -0.42 -9.43 -15.29
C TRP A 187 -1.28 -9.18 -16.53
N PRO A 188 -0.70 -8.96 -17.72
CA PRO A 188 -1.47 -8.63 -18.92
C PRO A 188 -2.42 -9.77 -19.34
N GLN A 189 -2.03 -11.03 -19.12
CA GLN A 189 -2.85 -12.21 -19.45
C GLN A 189 -4.19 -12.25 -18.69
N LEU A 190 -4.26 -11.61 -17.52
CA LEU A 190 -5.52 -11.48 -16.78
C LEU A 190 -6.50 -10.53 -17.47
N THR A 191 -6.01 -9.50 -18.14
CA THR A 191 -6.88 -8.56 -18.90
C THR A 191 -7.49 -9.25 -20.11
N GLU A 192 -6.72 -10.11 -20.79
CA GLU A 192 -7.22 -10.93 -21.89
C GLU A 192 -8.33 -11.90 -21.43
N ARG A 193 -8.16 -12.51 -20.26
CA ARG A 193 -9.12 -13.48 -19.71
C ARG A 193 -10.33 -12.84 -19.04
N TYR A 194 -10.16 -11.65 -18.45
CA TYR A 194 -11.17 -10.94 -17.69
C TYR A 194 -11.31 -9.50 -18.23
N PRO A 195 -12.21 -9.27 -19.21
CA PRO A 195 -12.30 -7.97 -19.92
C PRO A 195 -12.65 -6.76 -19.05
N LYS A 196 -13.17 -6.99 -17.84
CA LYS A 196 -13.50 -5.93 -16.86
C LYS A 196 -12.30 -5.49 -16.01
N THR A 197 -11.12 -6.02 -16.30
CA THR A 197 -9.90 -5.71 -15.56
C THR A 197 -9.00 -4.79 -16.37
N GLN A 198 -8.18 -4.00 -15.68
CA GLN A 198 -7.24 -3.07 -16.27
C GLN A 198 -5.82 -3.46 -15.84
N TYR A 199 -4.96 -3.76 -16.81
CA TYR A 199 -3.54 -3.94 -16.56
C TYR A 199 -2.87 -2.61 -16.24
N ILE A 200 -2.09 -2.57 -15.15
CA ILE A 200 -1.42 -1.34 -14.67
C ILE A 200 0.11 -1.48 -14.52
N GLY A 201 0.69 -2.60 -14.96
CA GLY A 201 2.09 -2.92 -14.65
C GLY A 201 2.27 -3.61 -13.30
N ARG A 202 3.53 -3.85 -12.93
CA ARG A 202 3.88 -4.45 -11.63
C ARG A 202 4.01 -3.32 -10.60
N LEU A 203 3.26 -3.43 -9.52
CA LEU A 203 3.41 -2.59 -8.34
C LEU A 203 4.33 -3.35 -7.38
N VAL A 204 5.59 -2.91 -7.26
CA VAL A 204 6.61 -3.48 -6.37
C VAL A 204 6.72 -2.61 -5.13
#